data_AF-A0A523YES4-F1
#
_entry.id   AF-A0A523YES4-F1
#
_cell.length_a   1.000
_cell.length_b   1.000
_cell.length_c   1.000
_cell.angle_alpha   90.00
_cell.angle_beta   90.00
_cell.angle_gamma   90.00
#
_symmetry.space_group_name_H-M   'P 1'
#
loop_
_entity.id
_entity.type
_entity.pdbx_description
1 polymer ?
#
loop_
_entity_poly.entity_id
_entity_poly.type
_entity_poly.pdbx_seq_one_letter_code
_entity_poly.pdbx_strand_id
1 'polypeptide(L)'
;MRLEEDRKSSPKKLVIIAITIAVIVVVSVVLWEFVLRDFFKGGEGTEYEIEMWQGDQRIGVVKMSKLETLPTVSYLDVFSDRDDVIDEGPLVKDVILLRINESSLTNETSIYIKSDLTGEERTISWGEISNISKSYILDFTKRGTTKFSSPETEKNERVRDVTEIRIGV
;
A
#
# COMPACT_ATOMS: atom_id res chain seq x y z
N MET A 1 28.24 44.60 44.32
CA MET A 1 28.09 44.28 42.89
C MET A 1 27.05 43.16 42.82
N ARG A 2 25.84 43.45 42.30
CA ARG A 2 25.37 43.11 40.94
C ARG A 2 25.35 41.58 40.72
N LEU A 3 24.29 40.88 40.35
CA LEU A 3 22.93 41.16 39.88
C LEU A 3 22.12 39.88 40.12
N GLU A 4 20.97 39.95 40.79
CA GLU A 4 19.89 38.97 40.56
C GLU A 4 18.97 39.63 39.52
N GLU A 5 19.11 39.19 38.27
CA GLU A 5 18.29 39.65 37.16
C GLU A 5 17.04 38.76 37.08
N ASP A 6 15.97 39.29 37.64
CA ASP A 6 14.63 38.73 37.70
C ASP A 6 14.07 38.51 36.28
N ARG A 7 14.18 37.28 35.74
CA ARG A 7 13.54 36.89 34.47
C ARG A 7 12.04 36.70 34.68
N LYS A 8 11.33 37.82 34.83
CA LYS A 8 9.86 37.84 34.79
C LYS A 8 9.40 37.75 33.34
N SER A 9 9.36 36.54 32.78
CA SER A 9 8.74 36.30 31.48
C SER A 9 7.23 36.52 31.61
N SER A 10 6.74 37.60 31.00
CA SER A 10 5.30 37.92 31.00
C SER A 10 4.52 36.76 30.36
N PRO A 11 3.45 36.24 30.99
CA PRO A 11 2.73 35.05 30.51
C PRO A 11 2.16 35.24 29.10
N LYS A 12 1.92 36.49 28.70
CA LYS A 12 1.48 36.85 27.35
C LYS A 12 2.52 36.51 26.27
N LYS A 13 3.83 36.65 26.57
CA LYS A 13 4.91 36.33 25.63
C LYS A 13 5.05 34.82 25.41
N LEU A 14 4.84 34.01 26.45
CA LEU A 14 4.90 32.54 26.35
C LEU A 14 3.72 31.98 25.54
N VAL A 15 2.52 32.53 25.72
CA VAL A 15 1.33 32.12 24.94
C VAL A 15 1.50 32.44 23.45
N ILE A 16 2.05 33.61 23.11
CA ILE A 16 2.31 33.99 21.71
C ILE A 16 3.35 33.07 21.05
N ILE A 17 4.40 32.68 21.80
CA ILE A 17 5.42 31.74 21.30
C ILE A 17 4.80 30.36 21.07
N ALA A 18 3.97 29.86 21.99
CA ALA A 18 3.31 28.56 21.86
C ALA A 18 2.36 28.51 20.65
N ILE A 19 1.57 29.55 20.41
CA ILE A 19 0.67 29.64 19.25
C ILE A 19 1.47 29.69 17.94
N THR A 20 2.56 30.47 17.91
CA THR A 20 3.42 30.56 16.72
C THR A 20 4.02 29.20 16.36
N ILE A 21 4.50 28.45 17.36
CA ILE A 21 5.05 27.11 17.14
C ILE A 21 3.96 26.15 16.63
N ALA A 22 2.76 26.18 17.23
CA ALA A 22 1.66 25.33 16.80
C ALA A 22 1.26 25.61 15.34
N VAL A 23 1.19 26.88 14.93
CA VAL A 23 0.89 27.26 13.54
C VAL A 23 1.97 26.79 12.59
N ILE A 24 3.25 26.93 12.95
CA ILE A 24 4.36 26.44 12.13
C ILE A 24 4.28 24.93 11.94
N VAL A 25 4.02 24.16 13.00
CA VAL A 25 3.89 22.70 12.91
C VAL A 25 2.74 22.30 11.99
N VAL A 26 1.57 22.92 12.12
CA VAL A 26 0.42 22.63 11.25
C VAL A 26 0.71 22.99 9.80
N VAL A 27 1.30 24.16 9.55
CA VAL A 27 1.68 24.61 8.21
C VAL A 27 2.74 23.70 7.60
N SER A 28 3.72 23.24 8.39
CA SER A 28 4.74 22.28 7.95
C SER A 28 4.15 20.92 7.59
N VAL A 29 3.20 20.39 8.35
CA VAL A 29 2.55 19.10 8.03
C VAL A 29 1.73 19.22 6.74
N VAL A 30 0.98 20.31 6.56
CA VAL A 30 0.17 20.52 5.35
C VAL A 30 1.06 20.78 4.13
N LEU A 31 2.14 21.55 4.27
CA LEU A 31 3.14 21.74 3.20
C LEU A 31 3.90 20.47 2.89
N TRP A 32 4.17 19.61 3.87
CA TRP A 32 4.82 18.33 3.66
C TRP A 32 3.98 17.43 2.74
N GLU A 33 2.67 17.31 2.98
CA GLU A 33 1.77 16.57 2.09
C GLU A 33 1.62 17.21 0.71
N PHE A 34 1.60 18.54 0.62
CA PHE A 34 1.44 19.24 -0.65
C PHE A 34 2.71 19.16 -1.52
N VAL A 35 3.88 19.32 -0.91
CA VAL A 35 5.18 19.19 -1.58
C VAL A 35 5.44 17.72 -1.94
N LEU A 36 5.10 16.75 -1.09
CA LEU A 36 5.11 15.32 -1.44
C LEU A 36 4.11 14.98 -2.56
N ARG A 37 3.03 15.73 -2.75
CA ARG A 37 2.14 15.47 -3.91
C ARG A 37 2.71 15.98 -5.22
N ASP A 38 3.37 17.15 -5.21
CA ASP A 38 3.88 17.76 -6.44
C ASP A 38 5.31 17.31 -6.81
N PHE A 39 6.18 17.00 -5.85
CA PHE A 39 7.50 16.41 -6.14
C PHE A 39 7.40 14.98 -6.70
N PHE A 40 6.26 14.30 -6.48
CA PHE A 40 6.02 12.93 -6.90
C PHE A 40 5.21 12.81 -8.20
N LYS A 41 4.84 13.94 -8.83
CA LYS A 41 4.42 14.01 -10.25
C LYS A 41 5.61 13.93 -11.21
N GLY A 42 6.75 13.39 -10.76
CA GLY A 42 7.96 13.21 -11.54
C GLY A 42 7.95 11.89 -12.31
N GLY A 43 7.58 11.96 -13.59
CA GLY A 43 7.86 10.94 -14.60
C GLY A 43 6.63 10.25 -15.14
N GLU A 44 6.30 10.53 -16.41
CA GLU A 44 5.49 9.65 -17.27
C GLU A 44 6.23 8.31 -17.49
N GLY A 45 6.37 7.52 -16.43
CA GLY A 45 6.56 6.08 -16.55
C GLY A 45 5.19 5.48 -16.84
N THR A 46 5.12 4.53 -17.77
CA THR A 46 3.92 3.71 -18.00
C THR A 46 3.36 3.29 -16.65
N GLU A 47 2.20 3.84 -16.31
CA GLU A 47 1.52 3.56 -15.05
C GLU A 47 1.35 2.04 -14.94
N TYR A 48 1.83 1.47 -13.82
CA TYR A 48 1.71 0.03 -13.61
C TYR A 48 0.23 -0.35 -13.55
N GLU A 49 -0.17 -1.35 -14.34
CA GLU A 49 -1.56 -1.73 -14.55
C GLU A 49 -1.73 -3.24 -14.38
N ILE A 50 -2.74 -3.63 -13.60
CA ILE A 50 -3.14 -5.03 -13.38
C ILE A 50 -4.46 -5.26 -14.11
N GLU A 51 -4.48 -6.20 -15.04
CA GLU A 51 -5.71 -6.60 -15.72
C GLU A 51 -6.56 -7.50 -14.82
N MET A 52 -7.85 -7.20 -14.76
CA MET A 52 -8.83 -7.96 -13.97
C MET A 52 -9.78 -8.70 -14.91
N TRP A 53 -9.94 -10.00 -14.67
CA TRP A 53 -10.77 -10.90 -15.46
C TRP A 53 -11.75 -11.67 -14.57
N GLN A 54 -12.94 -11.97 -15.10
CA GLN A 54 -13.92 -12.87 -14.49
C GLN A 54 -14.27 -13.94 -15.53
N GLY A 55 -13.82 -15.18 -15.29
CA GLY A 55 -13.77 -16.20 -16.34
C GLY A 55 -12.96 -15.70 -17.54
N ASP A 56 -13.59 -15.69 -18.71
CA ASP A 56 -13.00 -15.18 -19.96
C ASP A 56 -13.35 -13.71 -20.25
N GLN A 57 -14.09 -13.05 -19.36
CA GLN A 57 -14.51 -11.66 -19.54
C GLN A 57 -13.55 -10.71 -18.81
N ARG A 58 -12.93 -9.77 -19.54
CA ARG A 58 -12.17 -8.67 -18.94
C ARG A 58 -13.14 -7.70 -18.24
N ILE A 59 -12.96 -7.51 -16.94
CA ILE A 59 -13.82 -6.65 -16.11
C ILE A 59 -13.18 -5.29 -15.80
N GLY A 60 -11.89 -5.11 -16.11
CA GLY A 60 -11.24 -3.81 -16.08
C GLY A 60 -9.75 -3.90 -15.83
N VAL A 61 -9.19 -2.74 -15.44
CA VAL A 61 -7.79 -2.58 -15.08
C VAL A 61 -7.71 -1.88 -13.72
N VAL A 62 -6.78 -2.32 -12.87
CA VAL A 62 -6.41 -1.64 -11.63
C VAL A 62 -5.08 -0.96 -11.84
N LYS A 63 -5.10 0.37 -11.82
CA LYS A 63 -3.92 1.23 -11.94
C LYS A 63 -3.21 1.36 -10.60
N MET A 64 -1.90 1.59 -10.64
CA MET A 64 -1.10 1.90 -9.45
C MET A 64 -1.68 3.06 -8.63
N SER A 65 -2.11 4.15 -9.30
CA SER A 65 -2.76 5.28 -8.63
C SER A 65 -4.01 4.89 -7.83
N LYS A 66 -4.69 3.79 -8.21
CA LYS A 66 -5.83 3.28 -7.47
C LYS A 66 -5.41 2.40 -6.30
N LEU A 67 -4.36 1.59 -6.46
CA LEU A 67 -3.77 0.78 -5.38
C LEU A 67 -3.27 1.66 -4.23
N GLU A 68 -2.65 2.80 -4.54
CA GLU A 68 -2.17 3.78 -3.55
C GLU A 68 -3.30 4.44 -2.73
N THR A 69 -4.55 4.34 -3.17
CA THR A 69 -5.71 4.85 -2.39
C THR A 69 -6.29 3.86 -1.40
N LEU A 70 -5.86 2.60 -1.45
CA LEU A 70 -6.35 1.55 -0.57
C LEU A 70 -5.58 1.55 0.76
N PRO A 71 -6.22 1.14 1.87
CA PRO A 71 -5.51 0.91 3.13
C PRO A 71 -4.39 -0.10 2.94
N THR A 72 -3.20 0.20 3.47
CA THR A 72 -2.05 -0.70 3.42
C THR A 72 -1.90 -1.44 4.75
N VAL A 73 -1.37 -2.65 4.66
CA VAL A 73 -0.83 -3.40 5.80
C VAL A 73 0.63 -3.73 5.52
N SER A 74 1.40 -3.92 6.58
CA SER A 74 2.83 -4.22 6.48
C SER A 74 3.21 -5.39 7.37
N TYR A 75 4.14 -6.22 6.92
CA TYR A 75 4.74 -7.27 7.74
C TYR A 75 6.21 -7.47 7.40
N LEU A 76 6.95 -8.06 8.34
CA LEU A 76 8.34 -8.44 8.13
C LEU A 76 8.41 -9.68 7.22
N ASP A 77 9.12 -9.57 6.11
CA ASP A 77 9.39 -10.67 5.19
C ASP A 77 10.46 -11.60 5.78
N VAL A 78 10.01 -12.62 6.51
CA VAL A 78 10.89 -13.62 7.14
C VAL A 78 11.58 -14.57 6.15
N PHE A 79 11.18 -14.57 4.88
CA PHE A 79 11.79 -15.39 3.83
C PHE A 79 12.70 -14.57 2.90
N SER A 80 12.93 -13.29 3.21
CA SER A 80 13.91 -12.47 2.49
C SER A 80 15.33 -12.88 2.83
N ASP A 81 16.25 -12.70 1.88
CA ASP A 81 17.68 -12.93 2.11
C ASP A 81 18.33 -11.81 2.96
N ARG A 82 17.53 -10.89 3.52
CA ARG A 82 17.93 -9.70 4.27
C ARG A 82 17.04 -9.55 5.52
N ASP A 83 17.66 -9.24 6.65
CA ASP A 83 17.03 -9.27 7.99
C ASP A 83 16.04 -8.11 8.29
N ASP A 84 15.73 -7.26 7.31
CA ASP A 84 14.99 -6.01 7.49
C ASP A 84 13.99 -5.69 6.36
N VAL A 85 13.64 -6.68 5.53
CA VAL A 85 12.71 -6.46 4.43
C VAL A 85 11.28 -6.45 4.97
N ILE A 86 10.59 -5.32 4.77
CA ILE A 86 9.18 -5.16 5.08
C ILE A 86 8.42 -5.16 3.77
N ASP A 87 7.42 -6.04 3.67
CA ASP A 87 6.45 -5.98 2.59
C ASP A 87 5.31 -5.05 3.02
N GLU A 88 4.89 -4.14 2.15
CA GLU A 88 3.81 -3.20 2.41
C GLU A 88 2.93 -3.02 1.17
N GLY A 89 1.62 -3.15 1.37
CA GLY A 89 0.65 -2.94 0.32
C GLY A 89 -0.78 -3.22 0.77
N PRO A 90 -1.77 -2.99 -0.12
CA PRO A 90 -3.16 -3.28 0.15
C PRO A 90 -3.41 -4.77 0.15
N LEU A 91 -4.45 -5.16 0.88
CA LEU A 91 -4.95 -6.53 0.83
C LEU A 91 -5.44 -6.86 -0.58
N VAL A 92 -5.06 -8.03 -1.09
CA VAL A 92 -5.52 -8.55 -2.38
C VAL A 92 -7.04 -8.64 -2.42
N LYS A 93 -7.67 -8.95 -1.27
CA LYS A 93 -9.11 -8.90 -1.06
C LYS A 93 -9.68 -7.55 -1.52
N ASP A 94 -9.15 -6.45 -1.00
CA ASP A 94 -9.67 -5.11 -1.27
C ASP A 94 -9.44 -4.69 -2.72
N VAL A 95 -8.34 -5.16 -3.33
CA VAL A 95 -8.05 -4.94 -4.75
C VAL A 95 -9.08 -5.64 -5.65
N ILE A 96 -9.44 -6.89 -5.35
CA ILE A 96 -10.47 -7.63 -6.10
C ILE A 96 -11.83 -6.96 -5.97
N LEU A 97 -12.16 -6.48 -4.76
CA LEU A 97 -13.43 -5.81 -4.46
C LEU A 97 -13.58 -4.43 -5.13
N LEU A 98 -12.52 -3.88 -5.74
CA LEU A 98 -12.66 -2.71 -6.62
C LEU A 98 -13.49 -2.98 -7.88
N ARG A 99 -13.56 -4.25 -8.31
CA ARG A 99 -14.19 -4.64 -9.58
C ARG A 99 -15.27 -5.71 -9.44
N ILE A 100 -15.24 -6.50 -8.36
CA ILE A 100 -16.21 -7.57 -8.11
C ILE A 100 -16.96 -7.33 -6.81
N ASN A 101 -18.26 -7.67 -6.81
CA ASN A 101 -19.06 -7.67 -5.59
C ASN A 101 -18.76 -8.92 -4.75
N GLU A 102 -18.46 -8.75 -3.47
CA GLU A 102 -18.14 -9.84 -2.53
C GLU A 102 -19.22 -10.94 -2.51
N SER A 103 -20.50 -10.58 -2.67
CA SER A 103 -21.60 -11.55 -2.67
C SER A 103 -21.58 -12.53 -3.84
N SER A 104 -20.76 -12.28 -4.86
CA SER A 104 -20.59 -13.17 -6.02
C SER A 104 -19.42 -14.15 -5.86
N LEU A 105 -18.68 -14.06 -4.76
CA LEU A 105 -17.51 -14.88 -4.47
C LEU A 105 -17.87 -15.91 -3.39
N THR A 106 -17.57 -17.18 -3.64
CA THR A 106 -17.69 -18.26 -2.65
C THR A 106 -16.31 -18.57 -2.09
N ASN A 107 -16.23 -19.28 -0.97
CA ASN A 107 -14.93 -19.70 -0.43
C ASN A 107 -14.12 -20.56 -1.41
N GLU A 108 -14.79 -21.22 -2.35
CA GLU A 108 -14.19 -22.10 -3.36
C GLU A 108 -13.83 -21.37 -4.66
N THR A 109 -14.24 -20.11 -4.84
CA THR A 109 -13.89 -19.29 -6.01
C THR A 109 -12.37 -19.23 -6.16
N SER A 110 -11.86 -19.71 -7.29
CA SER A 110 -10.43 -19.68 -7.61
C SER A 110 -10.01 -18.29 -8.04
N ILE A 111 -8.93 -17.78 -7.46
CA ILE A 111 -8.28 -16.54 -7.86
C ILE A 111 -6.92 -16.90 -8.44
N TYR A 112 -6.76 -16.68 -9.73
CA TYR A 112 -5.53 -16.89 -10.45
C TYR A 112 -4.79 -15.56 -10.60
N ILE A 113 -3.52 -15.53 -10.23
CA ILE A 113 -2.66 -14.35 -10.19
C ILE A 113 -1.42 -14.69 -11.02
N LYS A 114 -1.05 -13.81 -11.95
CA LYS A 114 0.01 -14.08 -12.92
C LYS A 114 0.84 -12.84 -13.20
N SER A 115 2.10 -13.07 -13.54
CA SER A 115 2.96 -12.11 -14.22
C SER A 115 3.33 -12.59 -15.62
N ASP A 116 3.02 -11.78 -16.62
CA ASP A 116 3.50 -11.99 -17.99
C ASP A 116 5.00 -11.67 -18.13
N LEU A 117 5.56 -10.91 -17.18
CA LEU A 117 6.96 -10.49 -17.21
C LEU A 117 7.91 -11.58 -16.68
N THR A 118 7.51 -12.26 -15.60
CA THR A 118 8.32 -13.32 -14.97
C THR A 118 7.86 -14.72 -15.34
N GLY A 119 6.63 -14.89 -15.83
CA GLY A 119 6.00 -16.19 -16.04
C GLY A 119 5.56 -16.86 -14.74
N GLU A 120 5.69 -16.19 -13.60
CA GLU A 120 5.22 -16.68 -12.31
C GLU A 120 3.69 -16.62 -12.26
N GLU A 121 3.09 -17.67 -11.70
CA GLU A 121 1.63 -17.76 -11.53
C GLU A 121 1.28 -18.48 -10.24
N ARG A 122 0.12 -18.13 -9.68
CA ARG A 122 -0.41 -18.78 -8.49
C ARG A 122 -1.93 -18.79 -8.53
N THR A 123 -2.51 -19.92 -8.15
CA THR A 123 -3.95 -20.04 -7.90
C THR A 123 -4.19 -20.16 -6.41
N ILE A 124 -5.15 -19.41 -5.90
CA ILE A 124 -5.52 -19.38 -4.49
C ILE A 124 -7.02 -19.21 -4.35
N SER A 125 -7.63 -19.79 -3.31
CA SER A 125 -9.08 -19.67 -3.12
C SER A 125 -9.46 -18.29 -2.55
N TRP A 126 -10.66 -17.82 -2.86
CA TRP A 126 -11.21 -16.62 -2.24
C TRP A 126 -11.36 -16.78 -0.72
N GLY A 127 -11.71 -17.97 -0.23
CA GLY A 127 -11.76 -18.25 1.21
C GLY A 127 -10.41 -18.03 1.91
N GLU A 128 -9.33 -18.22 1.17
CA GLU A 128 -7.97 -17.97 1.65
C GLU A 128 -7.56 -16.50 1.53
N ILE A 129 -7.83 -15.84 0.40
CA ILE A 129 -7.58 -14.39 0.21
C ILE A 129 -8.39 -13.54 1.20
N SER A 130 -9.63 -13.92 1.47
CA SER A 130 -10.53 -13.17 2.33
C SER A 130 -10.25 -13.37 3.83
N ASN A 131 -9.39 -14.34 4.18
CA ASN A 131 -8.97 -14.55 5.56
C ASN A 131 -7.95 -13.49 5.97
N ILE A 132 -8.39 -12.54 6.79
CA ILE A 132 -7.55 -11.44 7.28
C ILE A 132 -6.31 -11.91 8.03
N SER A 133 -6.36 -13.08 8.67
CA SER A 133 -5.21 -13.63 9.40
C SER A 133 -4.08 -14.04 8.47
N LYS A 134 -4.38 -14.37 7.22
CA LYS A 134 -3.38 -14.68 6.20
C LYS A 134 -2.83 -13.43 5.53
N SER A 135 -3.58 -12.32 5.47
CA SER A 135 -3.07 -11.01 5.02
C SER A 135 -2.33 -11.06 3.68
N TYR A 136 -2.94 -11.65 2.65
CA TYR A 136 -2.39 -11.57 1.30
C TYR A 136 -2.41 -10.12 0.81
N ILE A 137 -1.24 -9.63 0.40
CA ILE A 137 -1.06 -8.27 -0.09
C ILE A 137 -0.51 -8.24 -1.51
N LEU A 138 -0.73 -7.10 -2.16
CA LEU A 138 0.05 -6.68 -3.31
C LEU A 138 1.08 -5.65 -2.83
N ASP A 139 2.25 -6.15 -2.44
CA ASP A 139 3.39 -5.31 -2.04
C ASP A 139 3.82 -4.44 -3.22
N PHE A 140 3.88 -3.14 -3.01
CA PHE A 140 4.32 -2.16 -4.01
C PHE A 140 5.42 -1.22 -3.50
N THR A 141 6.09 -1.58 -2.40
CA THR A 141 7.20 -0.82 -1.80
C THR A 141 8.28 -0.45 -2.81
N LYS A 142 8.53 -1.34 -3.78
CA LYS A 142 9.37 -1.07 -4.93
C LYS A 142 8.54 -0.49 -6.08
N ARG A 143 8.67 0.83 -6.28
CA ARG A 143 7.96 1.58 -7.32
C ARG A 143 8.05 0.91 -8.70
N GLY A 144 6.90 0.79 -9.34
CA GLY A 144 6.76 0.23 -10.69
C GLY A 144 6.78 -1.30 -10.74
N THR A 145 6.77 -1.97 -9.59
CA THR A 145 6.66 -3.43 -9.47
C THR A 145 5.61 -3.75 -8.41
N THR A 146 4.93 -4.89 -8.54
CA THR A 146 4.10 -5.43 -7.46
C THR A 146 4.54 -6.83 -7.11
N LYS A 147 4.26 -7.28 -5.89
CA LYS A 147 4.55 -8.63 -5.46
C LYS A 147 3.36 -9.17 -4.67
N PHE A 148 2.81 -10.28 -5.15
CA PHE A 148 1.82 -11.04 -4.39
C PHE A 148 2.54 -11.86 -3.31
N SER A 149 2.23 -11.58 -2.05
CA SER A 149 2.80 -12.28 -0.91
C SER A 149 1.88 -12.22 0.31
N SER A 150 2.20 -13.05 1.29
CA SER A 150 1.66 -13.03 2.65
C SER A 150 2.80 -13.31 3.64
N PRO A 151 2.60 -13.13 4.96
CA PRO A 151 3.61 -13.47 5.97
C PRO A 151 4.10 -14.92 5.90
N GLU A 152 3.24 -15.84 5.45
CA GLU A 152 3.52 -17.27 5.35
C GLU A 152 3.93 -17.71 3.94
N THR A 153 3.99 -16.78 2.97
CA THR A 153 4.30 -17.12 1.58
C THR A 153 5.81 -17.33 1.38
N GLU A 154 6.17 -18.56 1.10
CA GLU A 154 7.53 -18.95 0.69
C GLU A 154 7.95 -18.24 -0.62
N LYS A 155 9.26 -18.05 -0.79
CA LYS A 155 9.84 -17.27 -1.90
C LYS A 155 9.43 -17.77 -3.29
N ASN A 156 9.31 -19.08 -3.46
CA ASN A 156 8.93 -19.77 -4.70
C ASN A 156 7.42 -19.67 -5.01
N GLU A 157 6.61 -19.28 -4.03
CA GLU A 157 5.16 -19.15 -4.23
C GLU A 157 4.71 -17.69 -4.36
N ARG A 158 5.66 -16.75 -4.45
CA ARG A 158 5.39 -15.34 -4.71
C ARG A 158 5.21 -15.13 -6.20
N VAL A 159 4.36 -14.18 -6.55
CA VAL A 159 4.25 -13.70 -7.93
C VAL A 159 4.75 -12.27 -7.96
N ARG A 160 5.89 -12.04 -8.59
CA ARG A 160 6.47 -10.71 -8.80
C ARG A 160 5.97 -10.15 -10.12
N ASP A 161 5.83 -8.84 -10.16
CA ASP A 161 5.35 -8.08 -11.30
C ASP A 161 3.98 -8.59 -11.79
N VAL A 162 3.01 -8.72 -10.87
CA VAL A 162 1.63 -9.16 -11.15
C VAL A 162 1.00 -8.31 -12.26
N THR A 163 0.72 -8.91 -13.41
CA THR A 163 0.07 -8.25 -14.57
C THR A 163 -1.40 -8.61 -14.70
N GLU A 164 -1.81 -9.78 -14.19
CA GLU A 164 -3.17 -10.30 -14.35
C GLU A 164 -3.70 -10.89 -13.03
N ILE A 165 -4.97 -10.60 -12.73
CA ILE A 165 -5.77 -11.30 -11.72
C ILE A 165 -7.06 -11.77 -12.38
N ARG A 166 -7.31 -13.08 -12.33
CA ARG A 166 -8.48 -13.74 -12.90
C ARG A 166 -9.29 -14.43 -11.82
N ILE A 167 -10.58 -14.11 -11.78
CA ILE A 167 -11.54 -14.72 -10.87
C ILE A 167 -12.27 -15.85 -11.61
N GLY A 168 -12.08 -17.07 -11.13
CA GLY A 168 -12.81 -18.25 -11.55
C GLY A 168 -14.21 -18.26 -10.94
N VAL A 169 -15.21 -18.30 -11.82
CA VAL A 169 -16.63 -18.38 -11.43
C VAL A 169 -17.09 -19.82 -11.54
#